data_AF-A0A1I7CTD9-F1
#
_entry.id   AF-A0A1I7CTD9-F1
#
_cell.length_a   1.000
_cell.length_b   1.000
_cell.length_c   1.000
_cell.angle_alpha   90.00
_cell.angle_beta   90.00
_cell.angle_gamma   90.00
#
_symmetry.space_group_name_H-M   'P 1'
#
loop_
_entity.id
_entity.type
_entity.pdbx_description
1 polymer ?
#
loop_
_entity_poly.entity_id
_entity_poly.type
_entity_poly.pdbx_seq_one_letter_code
_entity_poly.pdbx_strand_id
1 'polypeptide(L)' 'MAQGPWFYCLKHHTVETRDGCAERHRLGPYDTREEAENALQGVAERNEQLDQEDREWEGR' A
#
# COMPACT_ATOMS: atom_id res chain seq x y z
N MET A 1 -0.48 23.96 -0.09
CA MET A 1 -0.05 23.35 1.19
C MET A 1 0.23 21.90 0.86
N ALA A 2 1.38 21.34 1.23
CA ALA A 2 1.60 19.91 1.06
C ALA A 2 1.16 19.25 2.35
N GLN A 3 -0.03 18.64 2.35
CA GLN A 3 -0.63 17.96 3.50
C GLN A 3 0.07 16.65 3.88
N GLY A 4 1.37 16.53 3.59
CA GLY A 4 2.24 15.44 4.00
C GLY A 4 2.07 14.16 3.17
N PRO A 5 3.09 13.28 3.19
CA PRO A 5 2.97 11.96 2.62
C PRO A 5 2.18 11.07 3.60
N TRP A 6 0.94 10.75 3.22
CA TRP A 6 0.09 9.79 3.92
C TRP A 6 0.41 8.38 3.46
N PHE A 7 0.32 7.43 4.39
CA PHE A 7 0.56 6.03 4.10
C PHE A 7 -0.55 5.19 4.72
N TYR A 8 -0.96 4.15 4.01
CA TYR A 8 -1.92 3.19 4.56
C TYR A 8 -1.22 1.93 5.04
N CYS A 9 -1.35 1.63 6.32
CA CYS A 9 -0.76 0.44 6.93
C CYS A 9 -1.66 -0.78 6.73
N LEU A 10 -1.17 -1.77 5.99
CA LEU A 10 -1.86 -3.04 5.74
C LEU A 10 -1.89 -3.96 6.97
N LYS A 11 -1.11 -3.67 8.02
CA LYS A 11 -1.09 -4.47 9.24
C LYS A 11 -2.15 -4.02 10.25
N HIS A 12 -2.30 -2.71 10.41
CA HIS A 12 -3.25 -2.10 11.35
C HIS A 12 -4.51 -1.58 10.68
N HIS A 13 -4.58 -1.65 9.34
CA HIS A 13 -5.70 -1.19 8.51
C HIS A 13 -6.06 0.28 8.81
N THR A 14 -5.04 1.13 8.89
CA THR A 14 -5.19 2.53 9.30
C THR A 14 -4.22 3.43 8.52
N VAL A 15 -4.56 4.71 8.41
CA VAL A 15 -3.67 5.70 7.81
C VAL A 15 -2.66 6.16 8.85
N GLU A 16 -1.39 5.99 8.50
CA GLU A 16 -0.23 6.44 9.28
C GLU A 16 0.61 7.41 8.43
N THR A 17 1.46 8.20 9.08
CA THR A 17 2.46 9.02 8.37
C THR A 17 3.74 8.20 8.17
N ARG A 18 4.76 8.80 7.53
CA ARG A 18 6.04 8.14 7.20
C ARG A 18 6.76 7.45 8.38
N ASP A 19 6.44 7.83 9.62
CA ASP A 19 7.06 7.29 10.84
C ASP A 19 6.44 5.97 11.34
N GLY A 20 5.37 5.48 10.69
CA GLY A 20 4.66 4.26 11.08
C GLY A 20 5.38 2.97 10.67
N CYS A 21 4.59 1.98 10.26
CA CYS A 21 5.11 0.66 9.86
C CYS A 21 6.14 0.70 8.70
N ALA A 22 6.94 -0.37 8.61
CA ALA A 22 7.95 -0.55 7.57
C ALA A 22 7.36 -0.43 6.16
N GLU A 23 8.17 0.02 5.21
CA GLU A 23 7.75 0.33 3.83
C GLU A 23 7.03 -0.84 3.14
N ARG A 24 7.47 -2.07 3.42
CA ARG A 24 6.85 -3.30 2.91
C ARG A 24 5.41 -3.57 3.38
N HIS A 25 4.98 -2.94 4.47
CA HIS A 25 3.65 -3.10 5.06
C HIS A 25 2.79 -1.84 4.94
N ARG A 26 3.26 -0.82 4.23
CA ARG A 26 2.53 0.42 4.00
C ARG A 26 2.42 0.73 2.52
N LEU A 27 1.36 1.44 2.15
CA LEU A 27 1.09 1.88 0.79
C LEU A 27 1.15 3.39 0.74
N GLY A 28 1.74 3.94 -0.33
CA GLY A 28 1.94 5.38 -0.50
C GLY A 28 3.33 5.68 -1.06
N PRO A 29 3.72 6.95 -1.17
CA PRO A 29 3.13 8.14 -0.53
C PRO A 29 1.86 8.65 -1.22
N TYR A 30 0.81 8.91 -0.45
CA TYR A 30 -0.40 9.57 -0.91
C TYR A 30 -0.40 11.05 -0.50
N ASP A 31 -0.95 11.91 -1.35
CA ASP A 31 -1.06 13.35 -1.08
C ASP A 31 -2.18 13.67 -0.09
N THR A 32 -3.19 12.79 0.00
CA THR A 32 -4.34 12.94 0.88
C THR A 32 -4.57 11.71 1.75
N ARG A 33 -5.15 11.94 2.94
CA ARG A 33 -5.58 10.87 3.82
C ARG A 33 -6.65 10.00 3.16
N GLU A 34 -7.56 10.58 2.40
CA GLU A 34 -8.66 9.86 1.76
C GLU A 34 -8.15 8.89 0.68
N GLU A 35 -7.13 9.27 -0.10
CA GLU A 35 -6.43 8.33 -0.99
C GLU A 35 -5.75 7.20 -0.22
N ALA A 36 -5.12 7.51 0.92
CA ALA A 36 -4.57 6.48 1.79
C ALA A 36 -5.67 5.55 2.32
N GLU A 37 -6.85 6.06 2.72
CA GLU A 37 -7.97 5.23 3.16
C GLU A 37 -8.49 4.31 2.03
N ASN A 38 -8.45 4.76 0.78
CA ASN A 38 -8.81 3.96 -0.40
C ASN A 38 -7.68 3.05 -0.92
N ALA A 39 -6.49 3.09 -0.32
CA ALA A 39 -5.34 2.31 -0.76
C ALA A 39 -5.55 0.79 -0.72
N LEU A 40 -6.44 0.30 0.15
CA LEU A 40 -6.85 -1.11 0.21
C LEU A 40 -7.38 -1.62 -1.12
N GLN A 41 -8.16 -0.80 -1.83
CA GLN A 41 -8.77 -1.19 -3.09
C GLN A 41 -7.69 -1.41 -4.16
N GLY A 42 -6.71 -0.52 -4.23
CA GLY A 42 -5.56 -0.67 -5.13
C GLY A 42 -4.62 -1.81 -4.77
N VAL A 43 -4.54 -2.21 -3.49
CA VAL A 43 -3.76 -3.39 -3.09
C VAL A 43 -4.43 -4.69 -3.42
N ALA A 44 -5.75 -4.78 -3.35
CA ALA A 44 -6.44 -5.97 -3.84
C ALA A 44 -6.09 -6.22 -5.31
N GLU A 45 -6.18 -5.18 -6.15
CA GLU A 45 -5.82 -5.21 -7.57
C GLU A 45 -4.34 -5.47 -7.84
N ARG A 46 -3.45 -5.06 -6.93
CA ARG A 46 -2.01 -5.28 -7.12
C ARG A 46 -1.51 -6.61 -6.56
N ASN A 47 -2.11 -7.11 -5.49
CA ASN A 47 -1.81 -8.43 -4.94
C ASN A 47 -2.25 -9.53 -5.92
N GLU A 48 -3.39 -9.39 -6.59
CA GLU A 48 -3.80 -10.36 -7.61
C GLU A 48 -2.84 -10.40 -8.81
N GLN A 49 -2.24 -9.27 -9.18
CA GLN A 49 -1.22 -9.19 -10.23
C GLN A 49 0.11 -9.78 -9.76
N LEU A 50 0.54 -9.45 -8.54
CA LEU A 50 1.78 -9.98 -7.96
C LEU A 50 1.69 -11.49 -7.70
N ASP A 51 0.55 -12.01 -7.23
CA ASP A 51 0.32 -13.46 -7.05
C ASP A 51 0.34 -14.21 -8.39
N GLN A 52 -0.11 -13.57 -9.47
CA GLN A 52 0.01 -14.13 -10.81
C GLN A 52 1.46 -14.11 -11.33
N GLU A 53 2.20 -13.01 -11.15
CA GLU A 53 3.62 -12.94 -11.53
C GLU A 53 4.51 -13.90 -10.72
N ASP A 54 4.23 -14.12 -9.42
CA ASP A 54 5.00 -15.05 -8.56
C ASP A 54 4.84 -16.51 -9.04
N ARG A 55 3.61 -16.90 -9.43
CA ARG A 55 3.35 -18.23 -10.03
C ARG A 55 4.03 -18.42 -11.37
N GLU A 56 4.18 -17.36 -12.17
CA GLU A 56 4.91 -17.44 -13.44
C GLU A 56 6.43 -17.52 -13.24
N TRP A 57 6.96 -17.03 -12.10
CA TRP A 57 8.40 -17.07 -11.81
C TRP A 57 8.86 -18.42 -11.20
N GLU A 58 8.04 -19.08 -10.37
CA GLU A 58 8.41 -20.37 -9.74
C GLU A 58 8.54 -21.55 -10.73
N GLY A 59 8.21 -21.34 -12.01
CA GLY A 59 8.26 -22.35 -13.08
C GLY A 59 9.51 -22.38 -13.95
N ARG A 60 10.58 -21.63 -13.63
CA ARG A 60 11.83 -21.60 -14.44
C ARG A 60 12.98 -22.39 -13.85
#